data_AF-A0A285BV95-F1
#
_entry.id   AF-A0A285BV95-F1
#
_cell.length_a   1.000
_cell.length_b   1.000
_cell.length_c   1.000
_cell.angle_alpha   90.00
_cell.angle_beta   90.00
_cell.angle_gamma   90.00
#
_symmetry.space_group_name_H-M   'P 1'
#
loop_
_entity.id
_entity.type
_entity.pdbx_description
1 polymer ?
#
loop_
_entity_poly.entity_id
_entity_poly.type
_entity_poly.pdbx_seq_one_letter_code
_entity_poly.pdbx_strand_id
1 'polypeptide(L)' 'MIRRNNRVIIAHYLILAVCAVLSGCKSVAPWERGNLAKMQMEIDPHPLQSELQSHNYSSREAAPSHKSSSGGGGCGCY' A
#
# COMPACT_ATOMS: atom_id res chain seq x y z
N MET A 1 50.49 13.38 -13.04
CA MET A 1 49.66 13.02 -14.22
C MET A 1 48.66 11.95 -13.79
N ILE A 2 47.45 12.34 -13.37
CA ILE A 2 46.42 11.42 -12.87
C ILE A 2 45.83 10.67 -14.05
N ARG A 3 46.18 9.39 -14.19
CA ARG A 3 45.63 8.50 -15.22
C ARG A 3 44.18 8.21 -14.89
N ARG A 4 43.25 9.01 -15.43
CA ARG A 4 41.81 8.76 -15.33
C ARG A 4 41.50 7.43 -16.01
N ASN A 5 41.27 6.39 -15.21
CA ASN A 5 40.91 5.08 -15.68
C ASN A 5 39.40 5.07 -16.01
N ASN A 6 39.06 5.06 -17.30
CA ASN A 6 37.66 5.13 -17.76
C ASN A 6 36.79 4.02 -17.15
N ARG A 7 37.38 2.86 -16.81
CA ARG A 7 36.67 1.78 -16.10
C ARG A 7 36.21 2.18 -14.70
N VAL A 8 37.01 2.96 -13.97
CA VAL A 8 36.67 3.45 -12.62
C VAL A 8 35.58 4.51 -12.70
N ILE A 9 35.62 5.37 -13.73
CA ILE A 9 34.61 6.40 -13.97
C ILE A 9 33.26 5.75 -14.31
N ILE A 10 33.24 4.75 -15.20
CA ILE A 10 32.02 4.01 -15.55
C ILE A 10 31.45 3.29 -14.33
N ALA A 11 32.30 2.66 -13.50
CA ALA A 11 31.87 2.02 -12.27
C ALA A 11 31.22 3.00 -11.28
N HIS A 12 31.76 4.21 -11.12
CA HIS A 12 31.16 5.24 -10.27
C HIS A 12 29.79 5.70 -10.80
N TYR A 13 29.66 5.90 -12.12
CA TYR A 13 28.36 6.26 -12.70
C TYR A 13 27.32 5.14 -12.56
N LEU A 14 27.72 3.87 -12.68
CA LEU A 14 26.83 2.73 -12.45
C LEU A 14 26.37 2.63 -11.00
N ILE A 15 27.28 2.82 -10.04
CA ILE A 15 26.94 2.81 -8.61
C ILE A 15 25.95 3.95 -8.29
N LEU A 16 26.21 5.15 -8.81
CA LEU A 16 25.33 6.31 -8.64
C LEU A 16 23.92 6.04 -9.21
N ALA A 17 23.85 5.44 -10.40
CA ALA A 17 22.58 5.10 -11.04
C ALA A 17 21.78 4.06 -10.23
N VAL A 18 22.45 3.05 -9.68
CA VAL A 18 21.81 2.05 -8.81
C VAL A 18 21.27 2.70 -7.53
N CYS A 19 22.06 3.54 -6.85
CA CYS A 19 21.61 4.24 -5.65
C CYS A 19 20.39 5.13 -5.89
N ALA A 20 20.27 5.76 -7.07
CA ALA A 20 19.12 6.60 -7.41
C ALA A 20 17.81 5.81 -7.45
N VAL A 21 17.82 4.57 -7.96
CA VAL A 21 16.62 3.73 -8.09
C VAL A 21 16.17 3.16 -6.74
N LEU A 22 17.08 2.91 -5.80
CA LEU A 22 16.72 2.38 -4.48
C LEU A 22 16.13 3.44 -3.53
N SER A 23 16.17 4.73 -3.88
CA SER A 23 15.68 5.83 -3.02
C SER A 23 14.16 5.85 -2.80
N GLY A 24 13.38 5.06 -3.56
CA GLY A 24 11.92 5.00 -3.46
C GLY A 24 11.37 4.11 -2.34
N CYS A 25 12.20 3.27 -1.70
CA CYS A 25 11.73 2.36 -0.66
C CYS A 25 11.69 3.08 0.70
N LYS A 26 10.56 3.71 1.03
CA LYS A 26 10.32 4.35 2.34
C LYS A 26 9.37 3.49 3.16
N SER A 27 9.77 3.15 4.39
CA SER A 27 8.85 2.57 5.37
C SER A 27 7.85 3.64 5.78
N VAL A 28 6.57 3.42 5.47
CA VAL A 28 5.45 4.30 5.83
C VAL A 28 4.69 3.66 6.98
N ALA A 29 4.41 4.44 8.01
CA ALA A 29 3.68 3.96 9.16
C ALA A 29 2.18 3.83 8.83
N PRO A 30 1.44 2.88 9.44
CA PRO A 30 0.03 2.64 9.11
C PRO A 30 -0.88 3.88 9.21
N TRP A 31 -0.59 4.80 10.13
CA TRP A 31 -1.35 6.04 10.34
C TRP A 31 -1.07 7.13 9.29
N GLU A 32 0.04 7.05 8.53
CA GLU A 32 0.33 7.99 7.44
C GLU A 32 -0.61 7.78 6.23
N ARG A 33 -1.36 6.67 6.21
CA ARG A 33 -2.40 6.39 5.21
C ARG A 33 -3.39 7.56 5.07
N GLY A 34 -3.77 8.23 6.17
CA GLY A 34 -4.74 9.32 6.11
C GLY A 34 -4.29 10.52 5.27
N ASN A 35 -2.98 10.77 5.17
CA ASN A 35 -2.42 11.89 4.41
C ASN A 35 -1.88 11.46 3.03
N LEU A 36 -1.51 10.19 2.86
CA LEU A 36 -0.94 9.65 1.63
C LEU A 36 -1.97 8.96 0.72
N ALA A 37 -3.11 8.54 1.26
CA ALA A 37 -4.17 7.92 0.48
C ALA A 37 -4.84 8.95 -0.43
N LYS A 38 -4.96 8.59 -1.71
CA LYS A 38 -5.80 9.34 -2.66
C LYS A 38 -7.25 8.93 -2.44
N MET A 39 -8.20 9.77 -2.87
CA MET A 39 -9.64 9.44 -2.82
C MET A 39 -9.97 8.12 -3.54
N GLN A 40 -9.22 7.74 -4.59
CA GLN A 40 -9.42 6.47 -5.30
C GLN A 40 -8.89 5.24 -4.53
N MET A 41 -8.18 5.46 -3.42
CA MET A 41 -7.66 4.41 -2.53
C MET A 41 -8.56 4.23 -1.29
N GLU A 42 -9.78 4.79 -1.33
CA GLU A 42 -10.81 4.57 -0.32
C GLU A 42 -11.03 3.08 -0.11
N ILE A 43 -11.19 2.65 1.14
CA ILE A 43 -11.44 1.25 1.50
C ILE A 43 -12.78 0.79 0.93
N ASP A 44 -13.77 1.69 0.91
CA ASP A 44 -15.09 1.45 0.37
C ASP A 44 -15.47 2.57 -0.62
N PRO A 45 -15.31 2.33 -1.93
CA PRO A 45 -15.64 3.32 -2.93
C PRO A 45 -17.15 3.58 -3.09
N HIS A 46 -18.02 2.68 -2.58
CA HIS A 46 -19.48 2.77 -2.74
C HIS A 46 -20.20 2.54 -1.40
N PRO A 47 -20.06 3.45 -0.42
CA PRO A 47 -20.53 3.24 0.94
C PRO A 47 -22.03 2.94 1.02
N LEU A 48 -22.85 3.59 0.18
CA LEU A 48 -24.29 3.32 0.13
C LEU A 48 -24.60 1.87 -0.27
N GLN A 49 -23.89 1.32 -1.25
CA GLN A 49 -24.10 -0.04 -1.70
C GLN A 49 -23.65 -1.04 -0.63
N SER A 50 -22.53 -0.77 0.01
CA SER A 50 -21.99 -1.61 1.10
C SER A 50 -22.91 -1.63 2.31
N GLU A 51 -23.54 -0.51 2.67
CA GLU A 51 -24.56 -0.48 3.73
C GLU A 51 -25.87 -1.19 3.32
N LEU A 52 -26.29 -1.10 2.06
CA LEU A 52 -27.46 -1.85 1.61
C LEU A 52 -27.22 -3.37 1.65
N GLN A 53 -26.02 -3.80 1.24
CA GLN A 53 -25.61 -5.19 1.38
C GLN A 53 -25.49 -5.60 2.85
N SER A 54 -25.06 -4.68 3.73
CA SER A 54 -25.00 -4.90 5.18
C SER A 54 -26.30 -5.32 5.78
N HIS A 55 -27.29 -4.50 5.50
CA HIS A 55 -28.63 -4.68 6.00
C HIS A 55 -29.24 -5.98 5.46
N ASN A 56 -29.00 -6.31 4.19
CA ASN A 56 -29.56 -7.52 3.57
C ASN A 56 -28.94 -8.81 4.11
N TYR A 57 -27.60 -8.87 4.22
CA TYR A 57 -26.91 -10.06 4.68
C TYR A 57 -27.07 -10.25 6.19
N SER A 58 -26.93 -9.20 7.00
CA SER A 58 -27.08 -9.29 8.47
C SER A 58 -28.45 -9.78 8.91
N SER A 59 -29.48 -9.69 8.06
CA SER A 59 -30.84 -10.16 8.36
C SER A 59 -31.00 -11.68 8.24
N ARG A 60 -30.00 -12.40 7.73
CA ARG A 60 -30.07 -13.85 7.52
C ARG A 60 -29.40 -14.59 8.68
N GLU A 61 -30.04 -15.63 9.18
CA GLU A 61 -29.43 -16.49 10.19
C GLU A 61 -28.19 -17.18 9.61
N ALA A 62 -27.05 -17.08 10.30
CA ALA A 62 -25.72 -17.54 9.87
C ALA A 62 -25.09 -16.83 8.65
N ALA A 63 -25.52 -15.61 8.29
CA ALA A 63 -24.82 -14.86 7.25
C ALA A 63 -23.41 -14.43 7.67
N PRO A 64 -22.41 -14.55 6.77
CA PRO A 64 -21.10 -13.99 7.00
C PRO A 64 -21.16 -12.46 6.97
N SER A 65 -20.42 -11.82 7.90
CA SER A 65 -20.28 -10.36 7.93
C SER A 65 -19.64 -9.85 6.64
N HIS A 66 -20.37 -9.01 5.90
CA HIS A 66 -19.95 -8.42 4.63
C HIS A 66 -18.92 -7.26 4.80
N LYS A 67 -18.68 -6.73 6.02
CA LYS A 67 -17.67 -5.68 6.31
C LYS A 67 -16.26 -6.22 6.65
N SER A 68 -15.91 -7.41 6.18
CA SER A 68 -14.66 -8.10 6.57
C SER A 68 -13.38 -7.53 5.93
N SER A 69 -13.47 -6.45 5.16
CA SER A 69 -12.40 -6.02 4.24
C SER A 69 -11.59 -4.79 4.71
N SER A 70 -11.93 -4.18 5.85
CA SER A 70 -11.44 -2.81 6.15
C SER A 70 -10.17 -2.69 7.00
N GLY A 71 -9.66 -3.72 7.66
CA GLY A 71 -8.58 -3.50 8.63
C GLY A 71 -7.82 -4.77 8.93
N GLY A 72 -6.53 -4.77 8.64
CA GLY A 72 -5.69 -5.95 8.81
C GLY A 72 -5.60 -6.47 10.24
N GLY A 73 -5.33 -7.77 10.33
CA GLY A 73 -4.56 -8.39 11.41
C GLY A 73 -5.27 -8.57 12.75
N GLY A 74 -6.05 -9.63 12.89
CA GLY A 74 -6.45 -10.14 14.20
C GLY A 74 -7.53 -11.20 14.08
N CYS A 75 -7.33 -12.36 14.72
CA CYS A 75 -8.17 -13.56 14.75
C CYS A 75 -9.49 -13.42 13.98
N GLY A 76 -9.59 -14.08 12.82
CA GLY A 76 -10.75 -14.08 11.93
C GLY A 76 -12.01 -14.72 12.49
N CYS A 77 -12.38 -14.35 13.72
CA CYS A 77 -13.71 -14.48 14.27
C CYS A 77 -14.54 -13.29 13.74
N TYR A 78 -14.88 -13.43 12.46
CA TYR A 78 -15.97 -12.78 11.75
C TYR A 78 -17.21 -13.66 11.84
#